data_AF-A0A1V8NT88-F1
#
_entry.id   AF-A0A1V8NT88-F1
#
_cell.length_a   1.000
_cell.length_b   1.000
_cell.length_c   1.000
_cell.angle_alpha   90.00
_cell.angle_beta   90.00
_cell.angle_gamma   90.00
#
_symmetry.space_group_name_H-M   'P 1'
#
loop_
_entity.id
_entity.type
_entity.pdbx_description
1 polymer ?
#
loop_
_entity_poly.entity_id
_entity_poly.type
_entity_poly.pdbx_seq_one_letter_code
_entity_poly.pdbx_strand_id
1 'polypeptide(L)'
;MNRLYISLSRTQVEVILSVRWKKILVKPPIGKSKQYPEITLFAIHAREENETPGRKPLEWKLLTNIPVVCNNDAIEKLEWYAHRWEIETFHKVLKSGCKAEDSKLRTAESLSKLISCFCIISWRIFWLTMVSREYSDIPAGIALTQAECELLDNVIKDNKKTENIAPLQRYIIKLAQLGGYLARANDRIYFIAF
;
A
#
# COMPACT_ATOMS: atom_id res chain seq x y z
N MET A 1 -24.28 -13.48 3.09
CA MET A 1 -23.44 -13.67 1.89
C MET A 1 -22.58 -12.43 1.80
N ASN A 2 -21.30 -12.54 2.17
CA ASN A 2 -20.49 -11.37 2.49
C ASN A 2 -19.61 -11.04 1.27
N ARG A 3 -19.83 -9.87 0.69
CA ARG A 3 -19.00 -9.36 -0.42
C ARG A 3 -17.80 -8.66 0.18
N LEU A 4 -16.61 -9.02 -0.26
CA LEU A 4 -15.36 -8.39 0.15
C LEU A 4 -14.79 -7.70 -1.09
N TYR A 5 -14.53 -6.40 -0.97
CA TYR A 5 -13.94 -5.61 -2.05
C TYR A 5 -12.42 -5.76 -1.98
N ILE A 6 -11.82 -6.42 -2.97
CA ILE A 6 -10.37 -6.61 -3.01
C ILE A 6 -9.84 -5.97 -4.29
N SER A 7 -9.05 -4.91 -4.13
CA SER A 7 -8.37 -4.27 -5.25
C SER A 7 -7.15 -5.11 -5.66
N LEU A 8 -7.31 -5.92 -6.71
CA LEU A 8 -6.21 -6.68 -7.31
C LEU A 8 -5.72 -5.93 -8.56
N SER A 9 -4.64 -5.14 -8.40
CA SER A 9 -3.95 -4.41 -9.47
C SER A 9 -4.72 -3.23 -10.10
N ARG A 10 -4.18 -2.61 -11.17
CA ARG A 10 -4.61 -1.32 -11.79
C ARG A 10 -6.11 -1.23 -12.17
N THR A 11 -6.84 -2.33 -12.08
CA THR A 11 -8.28 -2.44 -12.28
C THR A 11 -8.87 -3.08 -11.02
N GLN A 12 -9.75 -2.37 -10.33
CA GLN A 12 -10.46 -2.91 -9.19
C GLN A 12 -11.47 -3.97 -9.70
N VAL A 13 -11.40 -5.18 -9.15
CA VAL A 13 -12.29 -6.29 -9.52
C VAL A 13 -13.11 -6.65 -8.29
N GLU A 14 -14.43 -6.66 -8.42
CA GLU A 14 -15.32 -7.14 -7.35
C GLU A 14 -15.38 -8.66 -7.40
N VAL A 15 -15.20 -9.30 -6.24
CA VAL A 15 -15.26 -10.75 -6.09
C VAL A 15 -16.10 -11.13 -4.88
N ILE A 16 -16.77 -12.28 -4.96
CA ILE A 16 -17.52 -12.85 -3.83
C ILE A 16 -16.68 -13.95 -3.20
N LEU A 17 -16.43 -13.83 -1.89
CA LEU A 17 -15.64 -14.78 -1.13
C LEU A 17 -16.50 -15.60 -0.18
N SER A 18 -16.36 -16.91 -0.27
CA SER A 18 -16.75 -17.81 0.81
C SER A 18 -15.69 -17.74 1.91
N VAL A 19 -16.11 -17.46 3.15
CA VAL A 19 -15.22 -17.28 4.30
C VAL A 19 -15.53 -18.33 5.36
N ARG A 20 -14.50 -19.05 5.81
CA ARG A 20 -14.55 -20.03 6.89
C ARG A 20 -13.46 -19.72 7.89
N TRP A 21 -13.72 -19.94 9.17
CA TRP A 21 -12.71 -19.74 10.20
C TRP A 21 -12.82 -20.78 11.31
N LYS A 22 -11.71 -21.04 11.99
CA LYS A 22 -11.65 -22.00 13.09
C LYS A 22 -10.51 -21.68 14.05
N LYS A 23 -10.77 -21.81 15.35
CA LYS A 23 -9.74 -21.87 16.38
C LYS A 23 -9.00 -23.20 16.28
N ILE A 24 -7.68 -23.15 16.12
CA ILE A 24 -6.82 -24.32 15.96
C ILE A 24 -5.71 -24.33 17.02
N LEU A 25 -5.26 -25.53 17.36
CA LEU A 25 -4.07 -25.76 18.18
C LEU A 25 -2.94 -26.21 17.25
N VAL A 26 -1.91 -25.38 17.13
CA VAL A 26 -0.74 -25.67 16.31
C VAL A 26 0.34 -26.28 17.18
N LYS A 27 0.77 -27.49 16.81
CA LYS A 27 1.84 -28.20 17.49
C LYS A 27 3.21 -27.79 16.95
N PRO A 28 4.25 -27.73 17.78
CA PRO A 28 5.61 -27.56 17.31
C PRO A 28 6.04 -28.74 16.43
N PRO A 29 7.03 -28.55 15.52
CA PRO A 29 7.65 -29.67 14.82
C PRO A 29 8.17 -30.73 15.80
N ILE A 30 8.10 -32.02 15.44
CA ILE A 30 8.39 -33.16 16.32
C ILE A 30 9.71 -32.99 17.07
N GLY A 31 10.79 -32.64 16.37
CA GLY A 31 12.13 -32.46 16.95
C GLY A 31 12.30 -31.23 17.86
N LYS A 32 11.30 -30.34 17.91
CA LYS A 32 11.30 -29.11 18.71
C LYS A 32 10.19 -29.09 19.78
N SER A 33 9.49 -30.22 19.96
CA SER A 33 8.38 -30.37 20.90
C SER A 33 8.72 -30.10 22.37
N LYS A 34 9.98 -30.32 22.77
CA LYS A 34 10.46 -29.99 24.13
C LYS A 34 10.81 -28.50 24.31
N GLN A 35 11.05 -27.77 23.21
CA GLN A 35 11.54 -26.40 23.25
C GLN A 35 10.42 -25.36 23.07
N TYR A 36 9.36 -25.69 22.34
CA TYR A 36 8.26 -24.76 22.05
C TYR A 36 6.92 -25.35 22.47
N PRO A 37 6.04 -24.56 23.11
CA PRO A 37 4.71 -25.01 23.47
C PRO A 37 3.79 -25.08 22.24
N GLU A 38 2.66 -25.77 22.41
CA GLU A 38 1.55 -25.67 21.46
C GLU A 38 0.98 -24.25 21.48
N ILE A 39 0.62 -23.72 20.31
CA ILE A 39 0.12 -22.35 20.15
C ILE A 39 -1.31 -22.41 19.64
N THR A 40 -2.20 -21.73 20.35
CA THR A 40 -3.57 -21.52 19.88
C THR A 40 -3.60 -20.38 18.87
N LEU A 41 -4.10 -20.65 17.67
CA LEU A 41 -4.27 -19.66 16.60
C LEU A 41 -5.69 -19.73 16.04
N PHE A 42 -6.02 -18.76 15.19
CA PHE A 42 -7.23 -18.75 14.39
C PHE A 42 -6.84 -18.88 12.91
N ALA A 43 -7.40 -19.88 12.24
CA ALA A 43 -7.27 -20.06 10.81
C ALA A 43 -8.46 -19.43 10.11
N ILE A 44 -8.20 -18.65 9.06
CA ILE A 44 -9.22 -18.09 8.17
C ILE A 44 -8.94 -18.61 6.77
N HIS A 45 -9.95 -19.17 6.11
CA HIS A 45 -9.91 -19.60 4.72
C HIS A 45 -10.94 -18.80 3.94
N ALA A 46 -10.47 -18.00 2.99
CA ALA A 46 -11.30 -17.23 2.09
C ALA A 46 -11.06 -17.72 0.66
N ARG A 47 -12.13 -18.07 -0.06
CA ARG A 47 -12.04 -18.57 -1.44
C ARG A 47 -13.13 -17.95 -2.30
N GLU A 48 -12.73 -17.50 -3.48
CA GLU A 48 -13.62 -16.99 -4.51
C GLU A 48 -14.62 -18.06 -4.93
N GLU A 49 -15.91 -17.72 -4.93
CA GLU A 49 -16.99 -18.66 -5.25
C GLU A 49 -17.10 -18.92 -6.75
N ASN A 50 -16.95 -17.88 -7.57
CA ASN A 50 -17.08 -17.96 -9.02
C ASN A 50 -15.71 -17.89 -9.69
N GLU A 51 -15.53 -18.64 -10.78
CA GLU A 51 -14.32 -18.50 -11.60
C GLU A 51 -14.40 -17.20 -12.40
N THR A 52 -13.41 -16.33 -12.22
CA THR A 52 -13.21 -15.18 -13.11
C THR A 52 -12.44 -15.65 -14.35
N PRO A 53 -12.99 -15.52 -15.58
CA PRO A 53 -12.31 -15.97 -16.80
C PRO A 53 -10.91 -15.37 -16.93
N GLY A 54 -9.94 -16.21 -17.31
CA GLY A 54 -8.57 -15.77 -17.59
C GLY A 54 -7.65 -15.62 -16.37
N ARG A 55 -8.09 -15.98 -15.15
CA ARG A 55 -7.20 -16.09 -13.98
C ARG A 55 -7.58 -17.23 -13.04
N LYS A 56 -6.64 -17.62 -12.18
CA LYS A 56 -6.93 -18.55 -11.08
C LYS A 56 -7.84 -17.87 -10.04
N PRO A 57 -8.78 -18.61 -9.42
CA PRO A 57 -9.59 -18.10 -8.32
C PRO A 57 -8.73 -17.62 -7.16
N LEU A 58 -9.17 -16.56 -6.49
CA LEU A 58 -8.52 -16.07 -5.29
C LEU A 58 -8.72 -17.07 -4.15
N GLU A 59 -7.63 -17.49 -3.50
CA GLU A 59 -7.68 -18.34 -2.31
C GLU A 59 -6.66 -17.86 -1.29
N TRP A 60 -7.15 -17.45 -0.11
CA TRP A 60 -6.33 -17.02 1.03
C TRP A 60 -6.52 -17.96 2.20
N LYS A 61 -5.40 -18.40 2.78
CA LYS A 61 -5.32 -19.18 4.02
C LYS A 61 -4.47 -18.41 5.01
N LEU A 62 -5.12 -17.76 5.95
CA LEU A 62 -4.49 -16.89 6.94
C LEU A 62 -4.44 -17.58 8.29
N LEU A 63 -3.34 -17.37 9.00
CA LEU A 63 -3.21 -17.73 10.42
C LEU A 63 -3.00 -16.44 11.20
N THR A 64 -3.73 -16.27 12.29
CA THR A 64 -3.62 -15.11 13.17
C THR A 64 -3.70 -15.52 14.63
N ASN A 65 -2.97 -14.81 15.48
CA ASN A 65 -3.11 -14.89 16.94
C ASN A 65 -4.17 -13.92 17.48
N ILE A 66 -4.75 -13.09 16.61
CA ILE A 66 -5.83 -12.15 16.96
C ILE A 66 -7.15 -12.93 17.01
N PRO A 67 -7.99 -12.76 18.04
CA PRO A 67 -9.25 -13.48 18.17
C PRO A 67 -10.18 -13.33 16.97
N VAL A 68 -10.80 -14.45 16.60
CA VAL A 68 -11.91 -14.53 15.66
C VAL A 68 -13.02 -15.30 16.36
N VAL A 69 -14.08 -14.61 16.77
CA VAL A 69 -15.23 -15.18 17.49
C VAL A 69 -16.50 -15.12 16.66
N CYS A 70 -16.54 -14.29 15.61
CA CYS A 70 -17.63 -14.20 14.67
C CYS A 70 -17.15 -13.98 13.23
N ASN A 71 -18.09 -14.01 12.28
CA ASN A 71 -17.78 -13.80 10.86
C ASN A 71 -17.25 -12.39 10.58
N ASN A 72 -17.70 -11.37 11.32
CA ASN A 72 -17.23 -10.00 11.14
C ASN A 72 -15.76 -9.86 11.52
N ASP A 73 -15.30 -10.58 12.55
CA ASP A 73 -13.87 -10.61 12.87
C ASP A 73 -13.07 -11.21 11.71
N ALA A 74 -13.52 -12.32 11.13
CA ALA A 74 -12.81 -12.95 10.01
C ALA A 74 -12.71 -12.01 8.80
N ILE A 75 -13.78 -11.27 8.52
CA ILE A 75 -13.84 -10.23 7.48
C ILE A 75 -12.83 -9.12 7.75
N GLU A 76 -12.82 -8.55 8.95
CA GLU A 76 -11.88 -7.49 9.33
C GLU A 76 -10.42 -7.92 9.10
N LYS A 77 -10.06 -9.15 9.47
CA LYS A 77 -8.69 -9.65 9.27
C LYS A 77 -8.36 -9.86 7.79
N LEU A 78 -9.35 -10.20 6.96
CA LEU A 78 -9.20 -10.26 5.51
C LEU A 78 -9.03 -8.85 4.91
N GLU A 79 -9.75 -7.86 5.42
CA GLU A 79 -9.58 -6.45 5.04
C GLU A 79 -8.18 -5.96 5.39
N TRP A 80 -7.68 -6.23 6.60
CA TRP A 80 -6.29 -5.91 6.96
C TRP A 80 -5.28 -6.62 6.06
N TYR A 81 -5.50 -7.90 5.75
CA TYR A 81 -4.61 -8.63 4.85
C TYR A 81 -4.67 -8.10 3.42
N ALA A 82 -5.81 -7.55 3.00
CA ALA A 82 -5.96 -6.90 1.70
C ALA A 82 -5.08 -5.64 1.58
N HIS A 83 -4.62 -5.03 2.67
CA HIS A 83 -3.63 -3.94 2.64
C HIS A 83 -2.18 -4.43 2.53
N ARG A 84 -1.91 -5.74 2.58
CA ARG A 84 -0.54 -6.28 2.55
C ARG A 84 0.29 -5.83 1.35
N TRP A 85 -0.33 -5.62 0.18
CA TRP A 85 0.38 -5.19 -1.03
C TRP A 85 0.95 -3.77 -0.93
N GLU A 86 0.49 -2.95 0.01
CA GLU A 86 0.98 -1.58 0.17
C GLU A 86 2.49 -1.51 0.43
N ILE A 87 3.04 -2.50 1.14
CA ILE A 87 4.49 -2.60 1.37
C ILE A 87 5.28 -2.78 0.06
N GLU A 88 4.68 -3.40 -0.95
CA GLU A 88 5.31 -3.53 -2.28
C GLU A 88 5.38 -2.19 -2.99
N THR A 89 4.39 -1.31 -2.77
CA THR A 89 4.45 0.07 -3.27
C THR A 89 5.58 0.83 -2.60
N PHE A 90 5.74 0.72 -1.27
CA PHE A 90 6.88 1.28 -0.56
C PHE A 90 8.22 0.76 -1.13
N HIS A 91 8.37 -0.56 -1.30
CA HIS A 91 9.57 -1.14 -1.88
C HIS A 91 9.82 -0.67 -3.32
N LYS A 92 8.78 -0.47 -4.12
CA LYS A 92 8.90 0.07 -5.47
C LYS A 92 9.41 1.51 -5.46
N VAL A 93 8.91 2.36 -4.56
CA VAL A 93 9.43 3.72 -4.38
C VAL A 93 10.90 3.68 -3.99
N LEU A 94 11.26 2.84 -3.01
CA LEU A 94 12.65 2.70 -2.55
C LEU A 94 13.60 2.22 -3.65
N LYS A 95 13.22 1.17 -4.37
CA LYS A 95 14.08 0.52 -5.37
C LYS A 95 14.11 1.27 -6.68
N SER A 96 12.96 1.50 -7.29
CA SER A 96 12.86 2.12 -8.61
C SER A 96 12.87 3.64 -8.54
N GLY A 97 12.18 4.23 -7.56
CA GLY A 97 12.07 5.68 -7.44
C GLY A 97 13.35 6.33 -6.91
N CYS A 98 13.81 5.89 -5.73
CA CYS A 98 15.08 6.36 -5.16
C CYS A 98 16.31 5.69 -5.78
N LYS A 99 16.13 4.71 -6.68
CA LYS A 99 17.21 3.96 -7.33
C LYS A 99 18.20 3.36 -6.32
N ALA A 100 17.67 2.85 -5.20
CA ALA A 100 18.49 2.36 -4.10
C ALA A 100 19.49 1.27 -4.52
N GLU A 101 19.09 0.42 -5.48
CA GLU A 101 19.89 -0.68 -6.00
C GLU A 101 20.97 -0.23 -7.01
N ASP A 102 20.87 1.00 -7.54
CA ASP A 102 21.87 1.57 -8.46
C ASP A 102 23.06 2.20 -7.74
N SER A 103 22.99 2.32 -6.40
CA SER A 103 24.05 2.89 -5.57
C SER A 103 25.39 2.19 -5.80
N LYS A 104 26.45 2.98 -6.05
CA LYS A 104 27.83 2.49 -6.26
C LYS A 104 28.73 2.69 -5.05
N LEU A 105 28.15 2.87 -3.86
CA LEU A 105 28.90 3.00 -2.61
C LEU A 105 29.64 1.68 -2.30
N ARG A 106 30.92 1.80 -1.90
CA ARG A 106 31.83 0.66 -1.78
C ARG A 106 31.81 -0.02 -0.41
N THR A 107 31.31 0.66 0.63
CA THR A 107 31.28 0.13 2.00
C THR A 107 29.85 -0.13 2.44
N ALA A 108 29.67 -1.20 3.22
CA ALA A 108 28.37 -1.55 3.81
C ALA A 108 27.82 -0.41 4.70
N GLU A 109 28.70 0.28 5.43
CA GLU A 109 28.33 1.39 6.30
C GLU A 109 27.76 2.58 5.52
N SER A 110 28.46 3.02 4.46
CA SER A 110 27.99 4.14 3.63
C SER A 110 26.71 3.78 2.88
N LEU A 111 26.60 2.54 2.39
CA LEU A 111 25.38 2.04 1.78
C LEU A 111 24.21 2.06 2.78
N SER A 112 24.43 1.62 4.02
CA SER A 112 23.40 1.62 5.07
C SER A 112 22.93 3.04 5.40
N LYS A 113 23.85 4.01 5.49
CA LYS A 113 23.50 5.44 5.68
C LYS A 113 22.64 5.97 4.55
N LEU A 114 23.00 5.69 3.29
CA LEU A 114 22.23 6.12 2.13
C LEU A 114 20.84 5.47 2.10
N ILE A 115 20.75 4.15 2.30
CA ILE A 115 19.48 3.43 2.33
C ILE A 115 18.58 3.98 3.45
N SER A 116 19.15 4.36 4.60
CA SER A 116 18.39 4.96 5.69
C SER A 116 17.73 6.28 5.28
N CYS A 117 18.47 7.16 4.58
CA CYS A 117 17.90 8.38 3.99
C CYS A 117 16.81 8.05 2.96
N PHE A 118 17.05 7.07 2.08
CA PHE A 118 16.05 6.66 1.10
C PHE A 118 14.79 6.07 1.73
N CYS A 119 14.88 5.36 2.86
CA CYS A 119 13.70 4.88 3.58
C CYS A 119 12.81 6.03 4.05
N ILE A 120 13.39 7.12 4.57
CA ILE A 120 12.64 8.31 5.01
C ILE A 120 11.92 8.97 3.83
N ILE A 121 12.66 9.18 2.73
CA ILE A 121 12.12 9.80 1.51
C ILE A 121 11.03 8.91 0.90
N SER A 122 11.29 7.61 0.80
CA SER A 122 10.37 6.62 0.23
C SER A 122 9.09 6.53 1.04
N TRP A 123 9.20 6.54 2.38
CA TRP A 123 8.05 6.59 3.27
C TRP A 123 7.22 7.85 3.03
N ARG A 124 7.86 9.02 2.91
CA ARG A 124 7.14 10.28 2.69
C ARG A 124 6.37 10.28 1.37
N ILE A 125 7.00 9.82 0.29
CA ILE A 125 6.39 9.68 -1.04
C ILE A 125 5.25 8.65 -1.00
N PHE A 126 5.49 7.49 -0.39
CA PHE A 126 4.48 6.44 -0.22
C PHE A 126 3.26 6.97 0.53
N TRP A 127 3.46 7.60 1.68
CA TRP A 127 2.39 8.16 2.50
C TRP A 127 1.60 9.24 1.76
N LEU A 128 2.27 10.19 1.10
CA LEU A 128 1.64 11.21 0.25
C LEU A 128 0.73 10.56 -0.82
N THR A 129 1.25 9.53 -1.47
CA THR A 129 0.53 8.79 -2.50
C THR A 129 -0.71 8.12 -1.91
N MET A 130 -0.59 7.42 -0.79
CA MET A 130 -1.70 6.72 -0.15
C MET A 130 -2.79 7.67 0.35
N VAL A 131 -2.40 8.74 1.06
CA VAL A 131 -3.33 9.75 1.59
C VAL A 131 -4.11 10.43 0.46
N SER A 132 -3.44 10.76 -0.65
CA SER A 132 -4.10 11.37 -1.81
C SER A 132 -5.10 10.47 -2.54
N ARG A 133 -5.00 9.15 -2.37
CA ARG A 133 -5.89 8.17 -2.99
C ARG A 133 -7.10 7.88 -2.13
N GLU A 134 -6.88 7.79 -0.82
CA GLU A 134 -7.91 7.41 0.14
C GLU A 134 -8.89 8.56 0.41
N TYR A 135 -8.39 9.80 0.41
CA TYR A 135 -9.17 10.96 0.80
C TYR A 135 -9.12 12.06 -0.26
N SER A 136 -10.31 12.42 -0.75
CA SER A 136 -10.50 13.37 -1.85
C SER A 136 -10.58 14.84 -1.41
N ASP A 137 -10.54 15.17 -0.11
CA ASP A 137 -10.66 16.56 0.35
C ASP A 137 -9.75 16.85 1.56
N ILE A 138 -8.46 16.55 1.40
CA ILE A 138 -7.45 16.81 2.44
C ILE A 138 -6.76 18.16 2.20
N PRO A 139 -6.66 19.02 3.23
CA PRO A 139 -5.85 20.23 3.17
C PRO A 139 -4.37 19.93 2.92
N ALA A 140 -3.73 20.75 2.10
CA ALA A 140 -2.29 20.62 1.80
C ALA A 140 -1.41 20.70 3.06
N GLY A 141 -1.85 21.45 4.08
CA GLY A 141 -1.17 21.64 5.37
C GLY A 141 -0.88 20.36 6.16
N ILE A 142 -1.56 19.26 5.84
CA ILE A 142 -1.26 17.94 6.43
C ILE A 142 0.11 17.41 5.97
N ALA A 143 0.53 17.78 4.76
CA ALA A 143 1.72 17.23 4.14
C ALA A 143 2.79 18.26 3.77
N LEU A 144 2.39 19.51 3.56
CA LEU A 144 3.27 20.58 3.12
C LEU A 144 3.10 21.77 4.04
N THR A 145 4.21 22.40 4.37
CA THR A 145 4.24 23.68 5.07
C THR A 145 3.68 24.78 4.17
N GLN A 146 3.29 25.89 4.79
CA GLN A 146 2.80 27.06 4.08
C GLN A 146 3.85 27.58 3.07
N ALA A 147 5.12 27.63 3.47
CA ALA A 147 6.22 28.07 2.61
C ALA A 147 6.45 27.14 1.40
N GLU A 148 6.31 25.83 1.58
CA GLU A 148 6.39 24.87 0.47
C GLU A 148 5.23 25.05 -0.52
N CYS A 149 4.02 25.29 -0.02
CA CYS A 149 2.85 25.58 -0.87
C CYS A 149 3.07 26.85 -1.69
N GLU A 150 3.48 27.95 -1.05
CA GLU A 150 3.75 29.23 -1.70
C GLU A 150 4.85 29.11 -2.78
N LEU A 151 5.91 28.37 -2.48
CA LEU A 151 6.98 28.11 -3.44
C LEU A 151 6.47 27.32 -4.65
N LEU A 152 5.67 26.27 -4.42
CA LEU A 152 5.09 25.48 -5.51
C LEU A 152 4.12 26.30 -6.37
N ASP A 153 3.36 27.20 -5.77
CA ASP A 153 2.44 28.09 -6.48
C ASP A 153 3.19 29.10 -7.37
N ASN A 154 4.37 29.55 -6.95
CA ASN A 154 5.22 30.45 -7.73
C ASN A 154 5.92 29.73 -8.90
N VAL A 155 6.40 28.51 -8.69
CA VAL A 155 7.15 27.76 -9.71
C VAL A 155 6.22 27.11 -10.73
N ILE A 156 5.07 26.60 -10.30
CA ILE A 156 4.12 25.89 -11.14
C ILE A 156 2.75 26.56 -11.06
N LYS A 157 2.40 27.23 -12.15
CA LYS A 157 1.08 27.83 -12.32
C LYS A 157 0.01 26.76 -12.49
N ASP A 158 -1.17 27.07 -12.00
CA ASP A 158 -2.28 26.18 -12.11
C ASP A 158 -2.86 26.06 -13.51
N ASN A 159 -3.25 24.82 -13.72
CA ASN A 159 -4.09 24.25 -14.72
C ASN A 159 -5.60 24.43 -14.59
N LYS A 160 -6.37 24.52 -15.68
CA LYS A 160 -7.82 24.20 -15.60
C LYS A 160 -8.10 22.82 -14.97
N LYS A 161 -7.16 21.87 -15.09
CA LYS A 161 -7.25 20.53 -14.47
C LYS A 161 -6.91 20.58 -12.98
N THR A 162 -5.92 21.36 -12.55
CA THR A 162 -5.48 21.41 -11.14
C THR A 162 -6.31 22.34 -10.27
N GLU A 163 -6.98 23.34 -10.85
CA GLU A 163 -7.87 24.26 -10.15
C GLU A 163 -9.06 23.56 -9.48
N ASN A 164 -9.59 22.50 -10.09
CA ASN A 164 -10.75 21.75 -9.61
C ASN A 164 -10.39 20.49 -8.81
N ILE A 165 -9.10 20.26 -8.54
CA ILE A 165 -8.61 19.09 -7.82
C ILE A 165 -8.46 19.43 -6.33
N ALA A 166 -8.64 18.40 -5.50
CA ALA A 166 -8.42 18.45 -4.05
C ALA A 166 -7.10 19.14 -3.67
N PRO A 167 -7.05 19.93 -2.58
CA PRO A 167 -5.88 20.74 -2.25
C PRO A 167 -4.57 19.95 -2.20
N LEU A 168 -4.51 18.85 -1.42
CA LEU A 168 -3.30 18.03 -1.34
C LEU A 168 -2.92 17.41 -2.69
N GLN A 169 -3.88 16.90 -3.45
CA GLN A 169 -3.63 16.25 -4.73
C GLN A 169 -3.10 17.27 -5.77
N ARG A 170 -3.59 18.51 -5.75
CA ARG A 170 -3.07 19.62 -6.55
C ARG A 170 -1.58 19.85 -6.28
N TYR A 171 -1.18 19.97 -5.02
CA TYR A 171 0.25 20.17 -4.70
C TYR A 171 1.12 18.94 -4.98
N ILE A 172 0.59 17.72 -4.86
CA ILE A 172 1.30 16.50 -5.29
C ILE A 172 1.55 16.51 -6.80
N ILE A 173 0.58 16.97 -7.61
CA ILE A 173 0.79 17.13 -9.06
C ILE A 173 1.89 18.15 -9.34
N LYS A 174 1.88 19.30 -8.64
CA LYS A 174 2.95 20.30 -8.78
C LYS A 174 4.32 19.71 -8.44
N LEU A 175 4.44 18.99 -7.32
CA LEU A 175 5.67 18.29 -6.97
C LEU A 175 6.10 17.28 -8.03
N ALA A 176 5.16 16.50 -8.59
CA ALA A 176 5.46 15.57 -9.66
C ALA A 176 5.94 16.29 -10.94
N GLN A 177 5.37 17.45 -11.26
CA GLN A 177 5.77 18.25 -12.42
C GLN A 177 7.20 18.79 -12.30
N LEU A 178 7.67 19.13 -11.09
CA LEU A 178 9.09 19.42 -10.85
C LEU A 178 9.99 18.21 -11.16
N GLY A 179 9.48 17.00 -10.94
CA GLY A 179 10.14 15.74 -11.29
C GLY A 179 10.01 15.34 -12.77
N GLY A 180 9.39 16.15 -13.61
CA GLY A 180 9.22 15.88 -15.04
C GLY A 180 7.90 15.21 -15.45
N TYR A 181 6.94 15.06 -14.53
CA TYR A 181 5.58 14.66 -14.88
C TYR A 181 4.92 15.75 -15.73
N LEU A 182 4.29 15.39 -16.85
CA LEU A 182 3.78 16.36 -17.82
C LEU A 182 2.31 16.74 -17.60
N ALA A 183 1.59 16.03 -16.73
CA ALA A 183 0.18 16.29 -16.39
C ALA A 183 -0.75 16.42 -17.61
N ARG A 184 -0.57 15.57 -18.65
CA ARG A 184 -1.40 15.59 -19.86
C ARG A 184 -2.84 15.14 -19.57
N ALA A 185 -3.76 15.38 -20.52
CA ALA A 185 -5.18 15.07 -20.36
C ALA A 185 -5.46 13.62 -19.93
N ASN A 186 -4.78 12.66 -20.55
CA ASN A 186 -4.92 11.22 -20.26
C ASN A 186 -3.93 10.67 -19.23
N ASP A 187 -3.05 11.51 -18.68
CA ASP A 187 -2.15 11.05 -17.63
C ASP A 187 -2.97 10.85 -16.36
N ARG A 188 -3.01 9.60 -15.90
CA ARG A 188 -3.63 9.25 -14.63
C ARG A 188 -2.62 9.42 -13.51
N ILE A 189 -3.02 10.11 -12.43
CA ILE A 189 -2.23 10.32 -11.22
C ILE A 189 -2.27 9.04 -10.36
N TYR A 190 -1.99 7.88 -10.96
CA TYR A 190 -1.87 6.65 -10.19
C TYR A 190 -0.42 6.36 -9.79
N PHE A 191 0.53 7.05 -10.37
CA PHE A 191 1.93 6.99 -9.97
C PHE A 191 2.46 8.40 -10.07
N ILE A 192 2.97 8.94 -8.95
CA ILE A 192 4.16 9.77 -9.05
C ILE A 192 5.19 8.81 -9.65
N ALA A 193 5.29 8.81 -10.97
CA ALA A 193 6.23 8.00 -11.69
C ALA A 193 7.59 8.64 -11.45
N PHE A 194 8.35 8.08 -10.52
CA PHE A 194 9.81 8.17 -10.52
C PHE A 194 10.36 7.04 -11.40
#